data_AF-S9S0T7-F1
#
_entry.id   AF-S9S0T7-F1
#
_cell.length_a   1.000
_cell.length_b   1.000
_cell.length_c   1.000
_cell.angle_alpha   90.00
_cell.angle_beta   90.00
_cell.angle_gamma   90.00
#
_symmetry.space_group_name_H-M   'P 1'
#
loop_
_entity.id
_entity.type
_entity.pdbx_description
1 polymer ?
#
loop_
_entity_poly.entity_id
_entity_poly.type
_entity_poly.pdbx_seq_one_letter_code
_entity_poly.pdbx_strand_id
1 'polypeptide(L)' 'MIEKVSGDMEGMSGMMASEDMARVQALVDDARMLLAGGEHDHEMSRSPFDHARAIAKAGAALGHARAADALHFSYMEQ' A
#
# COMPACT_ATOMS: atom_id res chain seq x y z
N MET A 1 2.33 -8.33 -2.38
CA MET A 1 3.26 -7.19 -2.25
C MET A 1 2.98 -6.39 -0.98
N ILE A 2 1.76 -5.89 -0.79
CA ILE A 2 1.33 -5.26 0.48
C ILE A 2 1.59 -6.20 1.68
N GLU A 3 1.24 -7.48 1.57
CA GLU A 3 1.48 -8.49 2.63
C GLU A 3 2.98 -8.69 2.92
N LYS A 4 3.84 -8.64 1.90
CA LYS A 4 5.29 -8.75 2.06
C LYS A 4 5.81 -7.56 2.87
N VAL A 5 5.48 -6.34 2.47
CA VAL A 5 5.88 -5.12 3.18
C VAL A 5 5.35 -5.15 4.61
N SER A 6 4.11 -5.60 4.80
CA SER A 6 3.50 -5.70 6.14
C SER A 6 4.25 -6.69 7.04
N GLY A 7 4.65 -7.85 6.51
CA GLY A 7 5.43 -8.84 7.26
C GLY A 7 6.86 -8.37 7.56
N ASP A 8 7.49 -7.66 6.63
CA ASP A 8 8.83 -7.08 6.83
C ASP A 8 8.81 -6.01 7.95
N MET A 9 7.73 -5.23 8.06
CA MET A 9 7.56 -4.23 9.12
C MET A 9 7.43 -4.82 10.53
N GLU A 10 6.81 -5.99 10.69
CA GLU A 10 6.69 -6.66 12.00
C GLU A 10 8.05 -7.15 12.52
N GLY A 11 8.97 -7.53 11.61
CA GLY A 11 10.31 -8.02 11.96
C GLY A 11 11.31 -6.93 12.37
N MET A 12 11.07 -5.66 12.00
CA MET A 12 12.07 -4.58 12.06
C MET A 12 11.73 -3.40 12.97
N SER A 13 10.66 -3.51 13.79
CA SER A 13 10.24 -2.40 14.67
C SER A 13 11.30 -1.93 15.68
N GLY A 14 12.41 -2.69 15.86
CA GLY A 14 13.55 -2.32 16.68
C GLY A 14 14.76 -1.71 15.95
N MET A 15 14.79 -1.66 14.61
CA MET A 15 15.95 -1.21 13.82
C MET A 15 15.78 0.16 13.15
N MET A 16 14.55 0.70 13.08
CA MET A 16 14.25 1.97 12.43
C MET A 16 13.72 3.01 13.43
N ALA A 17 13.97 4.30 13.16
CA ALA A 17 13.34 5.39 13.91
C ALA A 17 11.80 5.31 13.77
N SER A 18 11.07 5.56 14.87
CA SER A 18 9.61 5.41 14.90
C SER A 18 8.89 6.29 13.86
N GLU A 19 9.44 7.46 13.55
CA GLU A 19 8.91 8.36 12.52
C GLU A 19 9.07 7.81 11.10
N ASP A 20 10.17 7.13 10.81
CA ASP A 20 10.43 6.53 9.50
C ASP A 20 9.53 5.32 9.27
N MET A 21 9.32 4.50 10.32
CA MET A 21 8.34 3.41 10.29
C MET A 21 6.91 3.93 10.11
N ALA A 22 6.55 5.06 10.72
CA ALA A 22 5.23 5.66 10.56
C ALA A 22 4.95 6.10 9.11
N ARG A 23 5.97 6.59 8.39
CA ARG A 23 5.84 6.97 6.97
C ARG A 23 5.63 5.76 6.06
N VAL A 24 6.38 4.68 6.30
CA VAL A 24 6.17 3.41 5.57
C VAL A 24 4.77 2.87 5.86
N GLN A 25 4.32 2.91 7.12
CA GLN A 25 3.00 2.42 7.51
C GLN A 25 1.88 3.21 6.84
N ALA A 26 2.00 4.54 6.78
CA ALA A 26 1.03 5.39 6.10
C ALA A 26 0.85 5.00 4.63
N LEU A 27 1.95 4.73 3.91
CA LEU A 27 1.89 4.27 2.52
C LEU A 27 1.24 2.88 2.39
N VAL A 28 1.49 1.97 3.33
CA VAL A 28 0.84 0.65 3.37
C VAL A 28 -0.66 0.77 3.64
N ASP A 29 -1.05 1.64 4.57
CA ASP A 29 -2.46 1.87 4.93
C ASP A 29 -3.22 2.49 3.76
N ASP A 30 -2.64 3.48 3.08
CA ASP A 30 -3.20 4.05 1.85
C ASP A 30 -3.37 2.98 0.76
N ALA A 31 -2.37 2.12 0.56
CA ALA A 31 -2.44 1.04 -0.40
C ALA A 31 -3.59 0.07 -0.10
N ARG A 32 -3.77 -0.31 1.18
CA ARG A 32 -4.86 -1.18 1.63
C ARG A 32 -6.22 -0.53 1.43
N MET A 33 -6.36 0.74 1.80
CA MET A 33 -7.60 1.50 1.64
C MET A 33 -8.02 1.58 0.16
N LEU A 34 -7.07 1.90 -0.73
CA LEU A 34 -7.32 1.97 -2.17
C LEU A 34 -7.69 0.60 -2.75
N LEU A 35 -7.00 -0.46 -2.33
CA LEU A 35 -7.29 -1.82 -2.80
C LEU A 35 -8.71 -2.24 -2.40
N ALA A 36 -9.07 -2.11 -1.12
CA ALA A 36 -10.41 -2.44 -0.62
C ALA A 36 -11.49 -1.60 -1.33
N GLY A 37 -11.21 -0.32 -1.56
CA GLY A 37 -12.11 0.56 -2.30
C GLY A 37 -12.24 0.18 -3.79
N GLY A 38 -11.21 -0.41 -4.39
CA GLY A 38 -11.21 -0.91 -5.76
C GLY A 38 -11.96 -2.24 -5.90
N GLU A 39 -11.77 -3.14 -4.94
CA GLU A 39 -12.52 -4.40 -4.83
C GLU A 39 -14.02 -4.11 -4.67
N HIS A 40 -14.38 -3.20 -3.78
CA HIS A 40 -15.77 -2.78 -3.60
C HIS A 40 -16.39 -2.22 -4.89
N ASP A 41 -15.67 -1.34 -5.61
CA ASP A 41 -16.13 -0.78 -6.88
C ASP A 41 -16.28 -1.85 -7.96
N HIS A 42 -15.40 -2.85 -7.97
CA HIS A 42 -15.45 -3.97 -8.90
C HIS A 42 -16.68 -4.86 -8.64
N GLU A 43 -16.88 -5.24 -7.38
CA GLU A 43 -18.02 -6.08 -6.94
C GLU A 43 -19.36 -5.38 -7.17
N MET A 44 -19.41 -4.07 -6.93
CA MET A 44 -20.62 -3.26 -7.08
C MET A 44 -20.74 -2.62 -8.47
N SER A 45 -19.91 -3.02 -9.44
CA SER A 45 -19.84 -2.38 -10.74
C SER A 45 -21.17 -2.48 -11.49
N ARG A 46 -21.84 -1.34 -11.71
CA ARG A 46 -23.08 -1.23 -12.50
C ARG A 46 -22.86 -0.55 -13.83
N SER A 47 -21.65 -0.01 -14.05
CA SER A 47 -21.31 0.74 -15.24
C SER A 47 -19.84 0.56 -15.64
N PRO A 48 -19.48 0.83 -16.91
CA PRO A 48 -18.08 0.88 -17.34
C PRO A 48 -17.25 1.89 -16.55
N PHE A 49 -17.87 2.96 -16.03
CA PHE A 49 -17.21 3.94 -15.18
C PHE A 49 -16.77 3.34 -13.84
N ASP A 50 -17.63 2.55 -13.18
CA ASP A 50 -17.28 1.87 -11.92
C ASP A 50 -16.12 0.90 -12.11
N HIS A 51 -16.13 0.16 -13.23
CA HIS A 51 -15.04 -0.74 -13.59
C HIS A 51 -13.71 0.02 -13.83
N ALA A 52 -13.76 1.13 -14.56
CA ALA A 52 -12.57 1.98 -14.76
C ALA A 52 -12.06 2.56 -13.43
N ARG A 53 -12.96 2.94 -12.51
CA ARG A 53 -12.62 3.43 -11.18
C ARG A 53 -11.96 2.35 -10.32
N ALA A 54 -12.48 1.12 -10.37
CA ALA A 54 -11.87 -0.03 -9.69
C ALA A 54 -10.43 -0.29 -10.17
N ILE A 55 -10.20 -0.27 -11.49
CA ILE A 55 -8.85 -0.44 -12.08
C ILE A 55 -7.93 0.69 -11.63
N ALA A 56 -8.39 1.94 -11.65
CA ALA A 56 -7.60 3.08 -11.22
C ALA A 56 -7.18 2.97 -9.75
N LYS A 57 -8.11 2.57 -8.87
CA LYS A 57 -7.83 2.33 -7.45
C LYS A 57 -6.82 1.20 -7.22
N ALA A 58 -6.96 0.08 -7.95
CA ALA A 58 -5.99 -1.01 -7.89
C ALA A 58 -4.58 -0.58 -8.35
N GLY A 59 -4.51 0.22 -9.43
CA GLY A 59 -3.25 0.79 -9.90
C GLY A 59 -2.60 1.73 -8.87
N ALA A 60 -3.41 2.59 -8.23
CA ALA A 60 -2.93 3.46 -7.16
C ALA A 60 -2.44 2.67 -5.95
N ALA A 61 -3.17 1.63 -5.52
CA ALA A 61 -2.76 0.74 -4.43
C ALA A 61 -1.38 0.11 -4.69
N LEU A 62 -1.13 -0.37 -5.92
CA LEU A 62 0.17 -0.88 -6.32
C LEU A 62 1.26 0.20 -6.27
N GLY A 63 0.95 1.43 -6.69
CA GLY A 63 1.86 2.57 -6.61
C GLY A 63 2.29 2.89 -5.17
N HIS A 64 1.33 2.98 -4.25
CA HIS A 64 1.60 3.19 -2.83
C HIS A 64 2.41 2.05 -2.21
N ALA A 65 2.09 0.79 -2.54
CA ALA A 65 2.87 -0.35 -2.08
C ALA A 65 4.33 -0.33 -2.57
N ARG A 66 4.56 0.12 -3.82
CA ARG A 66 5.93 0.26 -4.38
C ARG A 66 6.69 1.38 -3.71
N ALA A 67 6.02 2.50 -3.42
CA ALA A 67 6.62 3.60 -2.66
C ALA A 67 7.00 3.16 -1.25
N ALA A 68 6.14 2.37 -0.58
CA ALA A 68 6.44 1.82 0.74
C ALA A 68 7.66 0.89 0.71
N ASP A 69 7.73 -0.03 -0.25
CA ASP A 69 8.87 -0.96 -0.43
C ASP A 69 10.18 -0.21 -0.72
N ALA A 70 10.16 0.78 -1.62
CA ALA A 70 11.33 1.59 -1.93
C ALA A 70 11.81 2.43 -0.73
N LEU A 71 10.86 3.04 0.00
CA LEU A 71 11.17 3.83 1.18
C LEU A 71 11.72 2.95 2.30
N HIS A 72 11.09 1.81 2.57
CA HIS A 72 11.56 0.80 3.51
C HIS A 72 12.99 0.36 3.18
N PHE A 73 13.26 0.03 1.91
CA PHE A 73 14.61 -0.35 1.48
C PHE A 73 15.63 0.78 1.67
N SER A 74 15.27 2.02 1.36
CA SER A 74 16.17 3.18 1.56
C SER A 74 16.54 3.44 3.02
N TYR A 75 15.71 3.00 3.96
CA TYR A 75 16.02 3.07 5.39
C TYR A 75 16.89 1.91 5.87
N MET A 76 16.86 0.77 5.17
CA MET A 76 17.67 -0.41 5.49
C MET A 76 19.12 -0.33 5.00
N GLU A 77 19.41 0.53 4.00
CA GLU A 77 20.76 0.76 3.49
C GLU A 77 21.56 1.85 4.25
N GLN A 78 20.98 2.47 5.29
CA GLN A 78 21.63 3.47 6.15
C GLN A 78 22.27 2.84 7.38
#